data_AF-A0A0B5BAC6-F1
#
_entry.id   AF-A0A0B5BAC6-F1
#
_cell.length_a   1.000
_cell.length_b   1.000
_cell.length_c   1.000
_cell.angle_alpha   90.00
_cell.angle_beta   90.00
_cell.angle_gamma   90.00
#
_symmetry.space_group_name_H-M   'P 1'
#
loop_
_entity.id
_entity.type
_entity.pdbx_description
1 polymer ?
#
loop_
_entity_poly.entity_id
_entity_poly.type
_entity_poly.pdbx_seq_one_letter_code
_entity_poly.pdbx_strand_id
1 'polypeptide(L)'
;MSTRTLLTIESFAEKLGISRSTAYSWLADGKLVVGRHVVRIGRVVRVVWDDDLLAHLLAISVDEAEELRPQCKRNGKGGRNRLAIDPNLLESL
;
A
#
# COMPACT_ATOMS: atom_id res chain seq x y z
N MET A 1 11.45 18.96 10.67
CA MET A 1 11.74 19.33 9.27
C MET A 1 11.48 18.11 8.42
N SER A 2 10.40 18.09 7.66
CA SER A 2 10.13 16.98 6.74
C SER A 2 11.08 17.11 5.55
N THR A 3 11.97 16.13 5.40
CA THR A 3 12.98 16.10 4.33
C THR A 3 12.34 15.55 3.05
N ARG A 4 12.03 16.45 2.11
CA ARG A 4 11.56 16.07 0.78
C ARG A 4 12.73 15.62 -0.09
N THR A 5 12.68 14.37 -0.56
CA THR A 5 13.70 13.82 -1.47
C THR A 5 13.06 13.37 -2.77
N LEU A 6 13.68 13.69 -3.91
CA LEU A 6 13.24 13.17 -5.21
C LEU A 6 13.94 11.84 -5.51
N LEU A 7 13.16 10.78 -5.71
CA LEU A 7 13.66 9.45 -6.02
C LEU A 7 13.36 9.07 -7.47
N THR A 8 14.20 8.22 -8.05
CA THR A 8 13.80 7.46 -9.24
C THR A 8 12.77 6.40 -8.83
N ILE A 9 12.01 5.87 -9.80
CA ILE A 9 11.09 4.76 -9.53
C ILE A 9 11.84 3.53 -8.98
N GLU A 10 13.10 3.34 -9.37
CA GLU A 10 13.93 2.22 -8.94
C GLU A 10 14.34 2.39 -7.47
N SER A 11 14.87 3.56 -7.11
CA SER A 11 15.23 3.85 -5.71
C SER A 11 14.01 3.90 -4.80
N PHE A 12 12.85 4.33 -5.31
CA PHE A 12 11.58 4.24 -4.61
C PHE A 12 11.19 2.77 -4.34
N ALA A 13 11.26 1.93 -5.36
CA ALA A 13 10.93 0.52 -5.26
C ALA A 13 11.88 -0.21 -4.28
N GLU A 14 13.18 0.06 -4.37
CA GLU A 14 14.18 -0.47 -3.44
C GLU A 14 13.92 -0.04 -2.00
N LYS A 15 13.62 1.25 -1.76
CA LYS A 15 13.33 1.76 -0.42
C LYS A 15 12.10 1.12 0.24
N LEU A 16 11.07 0.83 -0.56
CA LEU A 16 9.86 0.17 -0.06
C LEU A 16 9.95 -1.37 -0.07
N GLY A 17 11.02 -1.94 -0.64
CA GLY A 17 11.16 -3.39 -0.79
C GLY A 17 10.18 -4.00 -1.81
N ILE A 18 9.75 -3.24 -2.81
CA ILE A 18 8.83 -3.69 -3.86
C ILE A 18 9.53 -3.83 -5.21
N SER A 19 8.92 -4.56 -6.14
CA SER A 19 9.45 -4.65 -7.51
C SER A 19 9.23 -3.36 -8.29
N ARG A 20 10.10 -3.06 -9.26
CA ARG A 20 9.91 -1.93 -10.20
C ARG A 20 8.57 -2.00 -10.92
N SER A 21 8.16 -3.19 -11.33
CA SER A 21 6.86 -3.43 -11.97
C SER A 21 5.70 -3.07 -11.06
N THR A 22 5.76 -3.41 -9.77
CA THR A 22 4.73 -3.04 -8.78
C THR A 22 4.61 -1.53 -8.64
N ALA A 23 5.74 -0.81 -8.59
CA ALA A 23 5.74 0.65 -8.53
C ALA A 23 5.10 1.29 -9.77
N TYR A 24 5.36 0.74 -10.96
CA TYR A 24 4.69 1.19 -12.19
C TYR A 24 3.20 0.83 -12.23
N SER A 25 2.81 -0.33 -11.72
CA SER A 25 1.39 -0.69 -11.56
C SER A 25 0.69 0.30 -10.65
N TRP A 26 1.26 0.65 -9.49
CA TRP A 26 0.67 1.67 -8.61
C TRP A 26 0.53 3.05 -9.26
N LEU A 27 1.46 3.41 -10.16
CA LEU A 27 1.35 4.61 -10.96
C LEU A 27 0.24 4.52 -12.01
N ALA A 28 0.06 3.37 -12.64
CA ALA A 28 -0.99 3.13 -13.63
C ALA A 28 -2.38 3.05 -12.99
N ASP A 29 -2.47 2.42 -11.81
CA ASP A 29 -3.70 2.23 -11.03
C ASP A 29 -4.12 3.51 -10.29
N GLY A 30 -3.32 4.58 -10.36
CA GLY A 30 -3.62 5.87 -9.73
C GLY A 30 -3.32 5.94 -8.23
N LYS A 31 -2.77 4.89 -7.62
CA LYS A 31 -2.32 4.89 -6.22
C LYS A 31 -1.17 5.87 -5.98
N LEU A 32 -0.37 6.14 -7.02
CA LEU A 32 0.62 7.22 -7.03
C LEU A 32 0.14 8.36 -7.92
N VAL A 33 -0.40 9.41 -7.30
CA VAL A 33 -1.00 10.54 -8.02
C VAL A 33 0.07 11.47 -8.62
N VAL A 34 0.04 11.64 -9.95
CA VAL A 34 0.90 12.60 -10.67
C VAL A 34 0.54 14.04 -10.28
N GLY A 35 1.55 14.85 -10.00
CA GLY A 35 1.41 16.23 -9.50
C GLY A 35 1.34 16.35 -7.98
N ARG A 36 1.11 15.24 -7.27
CA ARG A 36 1.15 15.17 -5.80
C ARG A 36 2.33 14.35 -5.30
N HIS A 37 2.35 13.07 -5.68
CA HIS A 37 3.36 12.10 -5.27
C HIS A 37 4.42 11.87 -6.33
N VAL A 38 4.07 12.13 -7.60
CA VAL A 38 4.93 11.85 -8.75
C VAL A 38 5.07 13.07 -9.62
N VAL A 39 6.32 13.41 -9.94
CA VAL A 39 6.67 14.44 -10.91
C VAL A 39 7.09 13.76 -12.20
N ARG A 40 6.38 14.07 -13.29
CA ARG A 40 6.72 13.60 -14.64
C ARG A 40 7.22 14.76 -15.47
N ILE A 41 8.50 14.71 -15.86
CA ILE A 41 9.11 15.71 -16.75
C ILE A 41 9.55 14.99 -18.02
N GLY A 42 8.76 15.13 -19.08
CA GLY A 42 8.96 14.41 -20.34
C GLY A 42 8.87 12.88 -20.15
N ARG A 43 9.99 12.19 -20.38
CA ARG A 43 10.13 10.73 -20.20
C ARG A 43 10.61 10.32 -18.80
N VAL A 44 10.94 11.29 -17.95
CA VAL A 44 11.52 11.03 -16.64
C VAL A 44 10.41 11.06 -15.58
N VAL A 45 10.31 9.98 -14.82
CA VAL A 45 9.42 9.85 -13.66
C VAL A 45 10.25 9.99 -12.39
N ARG A 46 9.81 10.85 -11.48
CA ARG A 46 10.39 11.04 -10.15
C ARG A 46 9.30 10.92 -9.11
N VAL A 47 9.58 10.20 -8.03
CA VAL A 47 8.68 10.07 -6.88
C VAL A 47 9.15 11.04 -5.81
N VAL A 48 8.23 11.84 -5.30
CA VAL A 48 8.49 12.73 -4.16
C VAL A 48 8.38 11.88 -2.90
N TRP A 49 9.51 11.62 -2.27
CA TRP A 49 9.56 10.91 -0.99
C TRP A 49 9.39 11.92 0.14
N ASP A 50 8.23 11.89 0.77
CA ASP A 50 7.88 12.68 1.94
C ASP A 50 6.88 11.96 2.84
N ASP A 51 6.61 12.58 4.00
CA ASP A 51 5.69 12.03 5.00
C ASP A 51 4.25 11.97 4.43
N ASP A 52 3.87 12.89 3.55
CA ASP A 52 2.55 12.92 2.89
C ASP A 52 2.34 11.70 1.98
N LEU A 53 3.37 11.28 1.23
CA LEU A 53 3.34 10.06 0.44
C LEU A 53 3.12 8.82 1.34
N LEU A 54 3.88 8.72 2.43
CA LEU A 54 3.77 7.59 3.35
C LEU A 54 2.39 7.53 4.00
N ALA A 55 1.88 8.68 4.47
CA ALA A 55 0.53 8.78 5.03
C ALA A 55 -0.55 8.39 4.01
N HIS A 56 -0.39 8.78 2.75
CA HIS A 56 -1.31 8.40 1.68
C HIS A 56 -1.30 6.89 1.41
N LEU A 57 -0.13 6.28 1.31
CA LEU A 57 0.01 4.83 1.10
C LEU A 57 -0.58 4.04 2.28
N LEU A 58 -0.36 4.51 3.52
CA LEU A 58 -0.97 3.91 4.71
C LEU A 58 -2.50 3.99 4.67
N ALA A 59 -3.07 5.14 4.28
CA ALA A 59 -4.53 5.27 4.14
C ALA A 59 -5.10 4.29 3.12
N ILE A 60 -4.49 4.19 1.93
CA ILE A 60 -4.92 3.24 0.89
C ILE A 60 -4.83 1.79 1.39
N SER A 61 -3.79 1.44 2.17
CA SER A 61 -3.62 0.08 2.68
C SER A 61 -4.72 -0.32 3.68
N VAL A 62 -5.25 0.64 4.45
CA VAL A 62 -6.37 0.40 5.37
C VAL A 62 -7.67 0.22 4.59
N ASP A 63 -7.91 1.04 3.57
CA ASP A 63 -9.11 0.95 2.73
C ASP A 63 -9.16 -0.39 1.97
N GLU A 64 -8.03 -0.85 1.40
CA GLU A 64 -7.94 -2.17 0.76
C GLU A 64 -8.15 -3.32 1.75
N ALA A 65 -7.66 -3.19 2.99
CA ALA A 65 -7.91 -4.18 4.05
C ALA A 65 -9.38 -4.21 4.48
N GLU A 66 -10.11 -3.11 4.34
CA GLU A 66 -11.53 -3.02 4.66
C GLU A 66 -12.42 -3.62 3.55
N GLU A 67 -12.07 -3.40 2.27
CA GLU A 67 -12.72 -4.03 1.12
C GLU A 67 -12.43 -5.54 1.03
N LEU A 68 -11.22 -5.96 1.40
CA LEU A 68 -10.81 -7.37 1.43
C LEU A 68 -11.19 -8.09 2.71
N ARG A 69 -11.90 -7.48 3.68
CA ARG A 69 -12.50 -8.28 4.77
C ARG A 69 -13.40 -9.31 4.08
N PRO A 70 -13.03 -10.60 4.02
CA PRO A 70 -14.04 -11.57 3.65
C PRO A 70 -15.08 -11.40 4.74
N GLN A 71 -16.31 -10.99 4.39
CA GLN A 71 -17.42 -11.32 5.25
C GLN A 71 -17.30 -12.83 5.37
N CYS A 72 -16.84 -13.32 6.53
CA CYS A 72 -16.79 -14.73 6.83
C CYS A 72 -18.25 -15.18 6.92
N LYS A 73 -18.91 -15.27 5.77
CA LYS A 73 -20.22 -15.86 5.62
C LYS A 73 -19.97 -17.34 5.74
N ARG A 74 -20.01 -17.81 6.99
CA ARG A 74 -20.25 -19.21 7.28
C ARG A 74 -21.59 -19.57 6.65
N ASN A 75 -21.57 -20.14 5.45
CA ASN A 75 -22.67 -20.98 4.98
C ASN A 75 -22.56 -22.32 5.71
N GLY A 76 -22.83 -22.30 7.02
CA GLY A 76 -22.82 -23.50 7.85
C GLY A 76 -24.22 -24.02 8.08
N LYS A 77 -24.57 -25.17 7.50
CA LYS A 77 -25.40 -26.17 8.19
C LYS A 77 -24.45 -27.17 8.82
N GLY A 78 -23.81 -26.81 9.93
CA GLY A 78 -23.03 -27.81 10.68
C GLY A 78 -21.96 -27.23 11.60
N GLY A 79 -21.99 -27.68 12.84
CA GLY A 79 -20.79 -27.78 13.70
C GLY A 79 -20.46 -26.54 14.53
N ARG A 80 -20.95 -26.56 15.77
CA ARG A 80 -20.50 -25.85 16.99
C ARG A 80 -19.27 -24.93 16.83
N ASN A 81 -19.44 -23.67 17.24
CA ASN A 81 -18.41 -22.73 17.74
C ASN A 81 -16.99 -23.31 17.82
N ARG A 82 -15.99 -22.73 17.12
CA ARG A 82 -15.35 -21.48 17.53
C ARG A 82 -14.76 -20.75 16.32
N LEU A 83 -14.91 -19.44 16.29
CA LEU A 83 -14.00 -18.56 15.56
C LEU A 83 -12.62 -18.76 16.21
N ALA A 84 -11.66 -19.32 15.49
CA ALA A 84 -10.26 -19.23 15.87
C ALA A 84 -9.75 -17.90 15.31
N ILE A 85 -9.68 -16.89 16.17
CA ILE A 85 -8.77 -15.77 15.90
C ILE A 85 -7.37 -16.39 15.99
N ASP A 86 -6.57 -16.24 14.94
CA ASP A 86 -5.18 -16.69 14.95
C ASP A 86 -4.40 -15.87 16.00
N PRO A 87 -3.86 -16.47 17.07
CA PRO A 87 -3.13 -15.73 18.11
C PRO A 87 -1.84 -15.08 17.59
N ASN A 88 -1.29 -15.53 16.46
CA ASN A 88 -0.11 -14.89 15.86
C ASN A 88 -0.43 -13.50 15.27
N LEU A 89 -1.71 -13.17 15.09
CA LEU A 89 -2.13 -11.86 14.61
C LEU A 89 -2.00 -10.75 15.68
N LEU A 90 -1.75 -11.09 16.95
CA LEU A 90 -1.70 -10.14 18.07
C LEU A 90 -0.28 -9.77 18.53
N GLU A 91 0.76 -10.53 18.17
CA GLU A 91 2.14 -10.31 18.65
C GLU A 91 3.05 -9.52 17.69
N SER A 92 2.52 -8.98 16.58
CA SER A 92 3.32 -8.23 15.60
C SER A 92 2.93 -6.75 15.41
N LEU A 93 2.12 -6.20 16.32
CA LEU A 93 1.86 -4.76 16.49
C LEU A 93 2.83 -4.15 17.51
#